data_AF-A0A9N9R5N2-F1
#
_entry.id   AF-A0A9N9R5N2-F1
#
_cell.length_a   1.000
_cell.length_b   1.000
_cell.length_c   1.000
_cell.angle_alpha   90.00
_cell.angle_beta   90.00
_cell.angle_gamma   90.00
#
_symmetry.space_group_name_H-M   'P 1'
#
loop_
_entity.id
_entity.type
_entity.pdbx_description
1 polymer ?
#
loop_
_entity_poly.entity_id
_entity_poly.type
_entity_poly.pdbx_seq_one_letter_code
_entity_poly.pdbx_strand_id
1 'polypeptide(L)'
;MYTHKEKPTTTNKENYYNSEYEKKIVIYGLRENFEENEYDLHEKVETIFYNTMNVDLSGYIEDLKKLGKRGSRRPILMELISKRMVRYILRNAKYFKNSGLYICEYLSERSLQEKRLLRNSLLEARKKGLHAVIQNNTLIINGKP
;
A
#
# COMPACT_ATOMS: atom_id res chain seq x y z
N MET A 1 -12.68 -27.78 42.99
CA MET A 1 -12.82 -26.38 42.54
C MET A 1 -11.92 -26.19 41.33
N TYR A 2 -12.51 -26.03 40.15
CA TYR A 2 -11.78 -25.88 38.90
C TYR A 2 -11.25 -24.45 38.77
N THR A 3 -9.94 -24.30 38.58
CA THR A 3 -9.30 -23.03 38.25
C THR A 3 -9.63 -22.67 36.80
N HIS A 4 -10.45 -21.64 36.61
CA HIS A 4 -10.64 -21.01 35.32
C HIS A 4 -9.32 -20.36 34.89
N LYS A 5 -8.58 -21.03 34.01
CA LYS A 5 -7.56 -20.36 33.20
C LYS A 5 -8.29 -19.53 32.15
N GLU A 6 -8.32 -18.21 32.35
CA GLU A 6 -8.72 -17.27 31.33
C GLU A 6 -7.84 -17.47 30.08
N LYS A 7 -8.49 -17.74 28.95
CA LYS A 7 -7.81 -17.81 27.65
C LYS A 7 -7.36 -16.39 27.29
N PRO A 8 -6.14 -16.18 26.78
CA PRO A 8 -5.73 -14.86 26.33
C PRO A 8 -6.61 -14.45 25.15
N THR A 9 -7.47 -13.46 25.38
CA THR A 9 -8.30 -12.78 24.40
C THR A 9 -7.41 -12.08 23.38
N THR A 10 -7.13 -12.78 22.28
CA THR A 10 -6.43 -12.25 21.12
C THR A 10 -7.41 -11.39 20.33
N THR A 11 -7.38 -10.07 20.54
CA THR A 11 -7.53 -9.01 19.51
C THR A 11 -7.71 -7.65 20.19
N ASN A 12 -6.59 -7.08 20.67
CA ASN A 12 -6.50 -5.62 20.75
C ASN A 12 -6.51 -5.09 19.31
N LYS A 13 -7.70 -4.77 18.81
CA LYS A 13 -7.94 -3.92 17.65
C LYS A 13 -7.45 -2.50 17.98
N GLU A 14 -6.13 -2.32 18.06
CA GLU A 14 -5.54 -1.00 17.89
C GLU A 14 -5.48 -0.69 16.38
N ASN A 15 -6.65 -0.65 15.75
CA ASN A 15 -6.83 0.21 14.58
C ASN A 15 -6.97 1.62 15.14
N TYR A 16 -5.84 2.21 15.54
CA TYR A 16 -5.76 3.66 15.57
C TYR A 16 -5.91 4.08 14.11
N TYR A 17 -7.13 4.42 13.71
CA TYR A 17 -7.43 5.05 12.44
C TYR A 17 -6.69 6.40 12.44
N ASN A 18 -5.40 6.37 12.10
CA ASN A 18 -4.67 7.60 11.93
C ASN A 18 -5.20 8.23 10.65
N SER A 19 -6.08 9.21 10.85
CA SER A 19 -6.79 9.94 9.81
C SER A 19 -5.83 10.54 8.75
N GLU A 20 -4.57 10.71 9.12
CA GLU A 20 -3.46 11.19 8.29
C GLU A 20 -3.03 10.16 7.22
N TYR A 21 -3.09 8.86 7.52
CA TYR A 21 -2.71 7.81 6.55
C TYR A 21 -3.76 7.64 5.44
N GLU A 22 -5.01 8.00 5.72
CA GLU A 22 -6.10 7.91 4.73
C GLU A 22 -5.97 8.93 3.59
N LYS A 23 -5.06 9.91 3.75
CA LYS A 23 -4.67 10.87 2.72
C LYS A 23 -3.43 10.43 1.93
N LYS A 24 -2.82 9.31 2.29
CA LYS A 24 -1.50 8.89 1.79
C LYS A 24 -1.59 7.62 0.95
N ILE A 25 -0.92 7.63 -0.19
CA ILE A 25 -0.70 6.45 -1.02
C ILE A 25 0.78 6.29 -1.36
N VAL A 26 1.16 5.08 -1.74
CA VAL A 26 2.52 4.79 -2.19
C VAL A 26 2.49 4.30 -3.63
N ILE A 27 3.29 4.94 -4.47
CA ILE A 27 3.50 4.61 -5.88
C ILE A 27 4.84 3.88 -6.00
N TYR A 28 4.83 2.70 -6.58
CA TYR A 28 6.01 1.88 -6.84
C TYR A 28 6.27 1.77 -8.35
N GLY A 29 7.53 1.57 -8.70
CA GLY A 29 7.95 1.27 -10.08
C GLY A 29 8.24 2.50 -10.93
N LEU A 30 8.01 3.72 -10.43
CA LEU A 30 8.38 4.93 -11.13
C LEU A 30 9.90 5.04 -11.24
N ARG A 31 10.42 5.28 -12.46
CA ARG A 31 11.85 5.52 -12.68
C ARG A 31 12.23 6.91 -12.22
N GLU A 32 13.31 7.02 -11.47
CA GLU A 32 13.91 8.31 -11.10
C GLU A 32 14.88 8.79 -12.16
N ASN A 33 14.84 10.08 -12.47
CA ASN A 33 15.85 10.73 -13.30
C ASN A 33 16.93 11.36 -12.41
N PHE A 34 18.18 11.41 -12.89
CA PHE A 34 19.35 11.79 -12.09
C PHE A 34 19.30 13.24 -11.57
N GLU A 35 18.54 14.11 -12.24
CA GLU A 35 18.41 15.54 -11.97
C GLU A 35 16.94 15.99 -11.82
N GLU A 36 16.04 15.05 -11.53
CA GLU A 36 14.62 15.35 -11.33
C GLU A 36 14.44 16.22 -10.08
N ASN A 37 13.99 17.46 -10.29
CA ASN A 37 13.59 18.35 -9.20
C ASN A 37 12.17 18.00 -8.71
N GLU A 38 11.69 18.70 -7.69
CA GLU A 38 10.38 18.43 -7.09
C GLU A 38 9.21 18.73 -8.05
N TYR A 39 9.30 19.81 -8.83
CA TYR A 39 8.30 20.18 -9.83
C TYR A 39 8.23 19.14 -10.96
N ASP A 40 9.38 18.68 -11.46
CA ASP A 40 9.44 17.63 -12.48
C ASP A 40 8.77 16.34 -11.99
N LEU A 41 9.01 15.97 -10.73
CA LEU A 41 8.37 14.82 -10.11
C LEU A 41 6.86 15.02 -10.02
N HIS A 42 6.41 16.21 -9.65
CA HIS A 42 5.01 16.57 -9.53
C HIS A 42 4.28 16.44 -10.86
N GLU A 43 4.77 17.12 -11.90
CA GLU A 43 4.20 17.08 -13.25
C GLU A 43 4.17 15.65 -13.81
N LYS A 44 5.25 14.89 -13.59
CA LYS A 44 5.33 13.49 -14.02
C LYS A 44 4.30 12.62 -13.33
N VAL A 45 4.08 12.80 -12.03
CA VAL A 45 3.04 12.07 -11.30
C VAL A 45 1.66 12.45 -11.84
N GLU A 46 1.34 13.73 -11.97
CA GLU A 46 0.06 14.20 -12.52
C GLU A 46 -0.20 13.62 -13.92
N THR A 47 0.79 13.70 -14.80
CA THR A 47 0.74 13.17 -16.17
C THR A 47 0.44 11.66 -16.17
N ILE A 48 1.04 10.90 -15.25
CA ILE A 48 0.81 9.47 -15.14
C ILE A 48 -0.64 9.16 -14.72
N PHE A 49 -1.18 9.90 -13.75
CA PHE A 49 -2.56 9.71 -13.32
C PHE A 49 -3.56 10.13 -14.40
N TYR A 50 -3.30 11.25 -15.08
CA TYR A 50 -4.10 11.69 -16.20
C TYR A 50 -4.11 10.65 -17.33
N ASN A 51 -2.93 10.20 -17.78
CA ASN A 51 -2.82 9.25 -18.89
C ASN A 51 -3.34 7.84 -18.54
N THR A 52 -3.23 7.42 -17.28
CA THR A 52 -3.61 6.05 -16.88
C THR A 52 -5.06 5.95 -16.43
N MET A 53 -5.59 6.97 -15.75
CA MET A 53 -6.92 6.93 -15.12
C MET A 53 -7.86 8.03 -15.60
N ASN A 54 -7.39 8.97 -16.44
CA ASN A 54 -8.10 10.21 -16.77
C ASN A 54 -8.47 11.00 -15.49
N VAL A 55 -7.53 11.05 -14.54
CA VAL A 55 -7.68 11.79 -13.27
C VAL A 55 -6.73 12.96 -13.29
N ASP A 56 -7.30 14.16 -13.26
CA ASP A 56 -6.54 15.38 -13.01
C ASP A 56 -6.26 15.50 -11.51
N LEU A 57 -4.97 15.56 -11.16
CA LEU A 57 -4.48 15.74 -9.80
C LEU A 57 -3.95 17.15 -9.54
N SER A 58 -4.04 18.07 -10.51
CA SER A 58 -3.60 19.44 -10.35
C SER A 58 -4.33 20.11 -9.17
N GLY A 59 -3.53 20.60 -8.22
CA GLY A 59 -4.02 21.21 -6.98
C GLY A 59 -4.60 20.23 -5.95
N TYR A 60 -4.50 18.91 -6.15
CA TYR A 60 -4.92 17.89 -5.17
C TYR A 60 -3.77 17.26 -4.40
N ILE A 61 -2.55 17.34 -4.92
CA ILE A 61 -1.34 16.83 -4.30
C ILE A 61 -0.85 17.85 -3.26
N GLU A 62 -0.66 17.37 -2.04
CA GLU A 62 -0.20 18.17 -0.89
C GLU A 62 1.31 18.00 -0.67
N ASP A 63 1.83 16.78 -0.83
CA ASP A 63 3.26 16.48 -0.74
C ASP A 63 3.64 15.24 -1.57
N LEU A 64 4.88 15.23 -2.08
CA LEU A 64 5.50 14.10 -2.77
C LEU A 64 6.88 13.81 -2.20
N LYS A 65 7.04 12.60 -1.63
CA LYS A 65 8.28 12.19 -0.97
C LYS A 65 8.79 10.85 -1.48
N LYS A 66 10.03 10.83 -1.97
CA LYS A 66 10.73 9.59 -2.31
C LYS A 66 11.13 8.83 -1.03
N LEU A 67 10.80 7.55 -0.95
CA LEU A 67 11.05 6.70 0.21
C LEU A 67 12.35 5.89 0.07
N GLY A 68 13.13 5.83 1.14
CA GLY A 68 14.34 5.00 1.22
C GLY A 68 15.59 5.58 0.55
N LYS A 69 16.63 4.74 0.47
CA LYS A 69 17.96 5.11 -0.07
C LYS A 69 17.89 5.32 -1.58
N ARG A 70 18.66 6.30 -2.10
CA ARG A 70 18.71 6.66 -3.52
C ARG A 70 18.93 5.42 -4.39
N GLY A 71 18.13 5.29 -5.43
CA GLY A 71 18.13 4.16 -6.36
C GLY A 71 17.40 4.52 -7.65
N SER A 72 17.20 3.55 -8.54
CA SER A 72 16.58 3.80 -9.85
C SER A 72 15.05 3.87 -9.83
N ARG A 73 14.41 3.29 -8.81
CA ARG A 73 12.94 3.19 -8.69
C ARG A 73 12.47 3.21 -7.23
N ARG A 74 12.79 4.26 -6.48
CA ARG A 74 12.26 4.36 -5.12
C ARG A 74 10.75 4.48 -5.13
N PRO A 75 10.07 3.91 -4.11
CA PRO A 75 8.66 4.20 -3.90
C PRO A 75 8.48 5.69 -3.62
N ILE A 76 7.35 6.23 -4.05
CA ILE A 76 6.96 7.63 -3.82
C ILE A 76 5.75 7.62 -2.91
N LEU A 77 5.87 8.24 -1.75
CA LEU A 77 4.76 8.61 -0.91
C LEU A 77 4.11 9.85 -1.51
N MET A 78 2.82 9.78 -1.78
CA MET A 78 2.02 10.91 -2.20
C MET A 78 0.95 11.18 -1.16
N GLU A 79 0.91 12.41 -0.67
CA GLU A 79 -0.15 12.93 0.19
C GLU A 79 -1.13 13.75 -0.65
N LEU A 80 -2.43 13.48 -0.50
CA LEU A 80 -3.50 14.18 -1.18
C LEU A 80 -4.35 14.95 -0.17
N ILE A 81 -4.82 16.12 -0.58
CA ILE A 81 -5.73 16.95 0.23
C ILE A 81 -7.01 16.16 0.58
N SER A 82 -7.50 15.32 -0.35
CA SER A 82 -8.79 14.64 -0.24
C SER A 82 -8.67 13.13 -0.02
N LYS A 83 -9.15 12.66 1.14
CA LYS A 83 -9.40 11.22 1.41
C LYS A 83 -10.34 10.57 0.40
N ARG A 84 -11.26 11.34 -0.19
CA ARG A 84 -12.16 10.83 -1.24
C ARG A 84 -11.37 10.50 -2.49
N MET A 85 -10.40 11.34 -2.86
CA MET A 85 -9.52 11.10 -4.01
C MET A 85 -8.63 9.87 -3.79
N VAL A 86 -8.05 9.71 -2.60
CA VAL A 86 -7.29 8.50 -2.24
C VAL A 86 -8.13 7.24 -2.43
N ARG A 87 -9.34 7.21 -1.85
CA ARG A 87 -10.25 6.05 -2.01
C ARG A 87 -10.62 5.79 -3.46
N TYR A 88 -10.83 6.85 -4.25
CA TYR A 88 -11.11 6.73 -5.68
C TYR A 88 -9.93 6.12 -6.43
N ILE A 89 -8.71 6.62 -6.20
CA ILE A 89 -7.48 6.11 -6.81
C ILE A 89 -7.28 4.64 -6.46
N LEU A 90 -7.39 4.28 -5.18
CA LEU A 90 -7.16 2.91 -4.71
C LEU A 90 -8.16 1.91 -5.30
N ARG A 91 -9.45 2.27 -5.38
CA ARG A 91 -10.48 1.43 -6.02
C ARG A 91 -10.24 1.21 -7.51
N ASN A 92 -9.56 2.16 -8.15
CA ASN A 92 -9.26 2.15 -9.57
C ASN A 92 -7.79 1.84 -9.87
N ALA A 93 -7.00 1.42 -8.87
CA ALA A 93 -5.57 1.11 -9.04
C ALA A 93 -5.32 -0.02 -10.06
N LYS A 94 -6.35 -0.81 -10.39
CA LYS A 94 -6.34 -1.81 -11.47
C LYS A 94 -5.97 -1.21 -12.84
N TYR A 95 -6.18 0.08 -13.10
CA TYR A 95 -5.77 0.72 -14.36
C TYR A 95 -4.24 0.78 -14.52
N PHE A 96 -3.48 0.74 -13.43
CA PHE A 96 -2.02 0.63 -13.48
C PHE A 96 -1.53 -0.80 -13.75
N LYS A 97 -2.43 -1.78 -13.87
CA LYS A 97 -2.03 -3.14 -14.22
C LYS A 97 -1.35 -3.12 -15.60
N ASN A 98 -0.17 -3.73 -15.68
CA ASN A 98 0.69 -3.79 -16.86
C ASN A 98 1.42 -2.48 -17.25
N SER A 99 1.26 -1.37 -16.53
CA SER A 99 2.05 -0.15 -16.78
C SER A 99 3.46 -0.22 -16.18
N GLY A 100 3.76 -1.27 -15.41
CA GLY A 100 4.98 -1.37 -14.60
C GLY A 100 4.93 -0.53 -13.32
N LEU A 101 3.83 0.18 -13.08
CA LEU A 101 3.57 0.92 -11.85
C LEU A 101 2.62 0.14 -10.95
N TYR A 102 2.74 0.37 -9.65
CA TYR A 102 1.85 -0.24 -8.65
C TYR A 102 1.51 0.78 -7.57
N ILE A 103 0.24 0.90 -7.23
CA ILE A 103 -0.25 1.84 -6.22
C ILE A 103 -0.87 1.06 -5.07
N CYS A 104 -0.56 1.43 -3.84
CA CYS A 104 -1.26 0.93 -2.67
C CYS A 104 -1.42 1.98 -1.57
N GLU A 105 -2.23 1.62 -0.57
CA GLU A 105 -2.35 2.38 0.67
C GLU A 105 -0.98 2.56 1.35
N TYR A 106 -0.79 3.72 1.97
CA TYR A 106 0.27 3.88 2.94
C TYR A 106 -0.07 3.07 4.19
N LEU A 107 0.91 2.32 4.70
CA LEU A 107 0.75 1.45 5.85
C LEU A 107 1.74 1.86 6.93
N SER A 108 1.32 1.78 8.18
CA SER A 108 2.21 1.94 9.34
C SER A 108 3.32 0.88 9.30
N GLU A 109 4.42 1.12 10.01
CA GLU A 109 5.51 0.15 10.10
C GLU A 109 5.02 -1.20 10.67
N ARG A 110 4.17 -1.18 11.70
CA ARG A 110 3.54 -2.37 12.27
C ARG A 110 2.72 -3.13 11.22
N SER A 111 1.85 -2.43 10.49
CA SER A 111 1.02 -3.03 9.43
C SER A 111 1.86 -3.58 8.27
N LEU A 112 2.99 -2.94 7.93
CA LEU A 112 3.95 -3.44 6.96
C LEU A 112 4.63 -4.72 7.44
N GLN A 113 5.01 -4.79 8.72
CA GLN A 113 5.59 -5.99 9.33
C GLN A 113 4.59 -7.16 9.32
N GLU A 114 3.35 -6.93 9.74
CA GLU A 114 2.27 -7.93 9.69
C GLU A 114 2.06 -8.46 8.26
N LYS A 115 2.04 -7.56 7.27
CA LYS A 115 1.91 -7.94 5.85
C LYS A 115 3.12 -8.75 5.35
N ARG A 116 4.33 -8.46 5.82
CA ARG A 116 5.53 -9.26 5.49
C ARG A 116 5.44 -10.66 6.08
N LEU A 117 5.00 -10.80 7.33
CA LEU A 117 4.81 -12.09 7.98
C LEU A 117 3.78 -12.94 7.21
N LEU A 118 2.62 -12.37 6.89
CA LEU A 118 1.59 -13.04 6.07
C LEU A 118 2.14 -13.49 4.71
N ARG A 119 2.94 -12.64 4.05
CA ARG A 119 3.57 -12.99 2.77
C ARG A 119 4.56 -14.13 2.90
N ASN A 120 5.36 -14.17 3.97
CA ASN A 120 6.29 -15.27 4.21
C ASN A 120 5.54 -16.59 4.39
N SER A 121 4.51 -16.60 5.25
CA SER A 121 3.66 -17.78 5.48
C SER A 121 2.94 -18.24 4.20
N LEU A 122 2.46 -17.30 3.36
CA LEU A 122 1.89 -17.60 2.05
C LEU A 122 2.88 -18.33 1.14
N LEU A 123 4.11 -17.84 1.07
CA LEU A 123 5.15 -18.44 0.22
C LEU A 123 5.54 -19.84 0.72
N GLU A 124 5.63 -20.04 2.04
CA GLU A 124 5.89 -21.36 2.62
C GLU A 124 4.77 -22.36 2.32
N ALA A 125 3.50 -21.96 2.47
CA ALA A 125 2.37 -22.82 2.15
C ALA A 125 2.36 -23.23 0.66
N ARG A 126 2.63 -22.28 -0.24
CA ARG A 126 2.72 -22.56 -1.69
C ARG A 126 3.89 -23.48 -2.04
N LYS A 127 5.04 -23.31 -1.38
CA LYS A 127 6.19 -24.22 -1.54
C LYS A 127 5.84 -25.66 -1.13
N LYS A 128 4.93 -25.84 -0.18
CA LYS A 128 4.39 -27.15 0.24
C LYS A 128 3.29 -27.69 -0.67
N GLY A 129 3.02 -27.04 -1.81
CA GLY A 129 1.96 -27.42 -2.75
C GLY A 129 0.54 -27.09 -2.29
N LEU A 130 0.38 -26.32 -1.21
CA LEU A 130 -0.93 -25.94 -0.69
C LEU A 130 -1.49 -24.74 -1.45
N HIS A 131 -2.80 -24.73 -1.67
CA HIS A 131 -3.48 -23.58 -2.26
C HIS A 131 -3.65 -22.49 -1.20
N ALA A 132 -2.77 -21.48 -1.22
CA ALA A 132 -2.79 -20.38 -0.27
C ALA A 132 -3.01 -19.01 -0.93
N VAL A 133 -3.87 -18.20 -0.32
CA VAL A 133 -4.21 -16.83 -0.73
C VAL A 133 -4.31 -15.90 0.49
N ILE A 134 -3.99 -14.61 0.33
CA ILE A 134 -4.25 -13.61 1.38
C ILE A 134 -5.54 -12.88 1.01
N GLN A 135 -6.50 -12.85 1.93
CA GLN A 135 -7.76 -12.14 1.78
C GLN A 135 -8.10 -11.43 3.09
N ASN A 136 -8.49 -10.15 3.01
CA ASN A 136 -8.86 -9.33 4.18
C ASN A 136 -7.82 -9.36 5.33
N ASN A 137 -6.53 -9.25 5.01
CA ASN A 137 -5.42 -9.38 5.96
C ASN A 137 -5.36 -10.73 6.71
N THR A 138 -5.95 -11.80 6.16
CA THR A 138 -5.87 -13.17 6.68
C THR A 138 -5.29 -14.08 5.62
N LEU A 139 -4.46 -15.04 6.04
CA LEU A 139 -3.94 -16.09 5.18
C LEU A 139 -4.98 -17.22 5.12
N ILE A 140 -5.45 -17.57 3.94
CA ILE A 140 -6.37 -18.68 3.71
C ILE A 140 -5.60 -19.82 3.02
N ILE A 141 -5.57 -21.00 3.62
CA ILE A 141 -4.93 -22.22 3.10
C ILE A 141 -6.00 -23.27 2.86
N ASN A 142 -6.11 -23.77 1.62
CA ASN A 142 -7.10 -24.76 1.19
C ASN A 142 -8.54 -24.36 1.59
N GLY A 143 -8.87 -23.07 1.48
CA GLY A 143 -10.19 -22.52 1.79
C GLY A 143 -10.46 -22.26 3.27
N LYS A 144 -9.48 -22.46 4.15
CA LYS A 144 -9.60 -22.23 5.60
C LYS A 144 -8.65 -21.12 6.07
N PRO A 145 -9.11 -20.17 6.90
CA PRO A 145 -8.24 -19.15 7.51
C PRO A 145 -7.23 -19.73 8.49
#